data_AF-A0A3B9EWB2-F1
#
_entry.id   AF-A0A3B9EWB2-F1
#
_cell.length_a   1.000
_cell.length_b   1.000
_cell.length_c   1.000
_cell.angle_alpha   90.00
_cell.angle_beta   90.00
_cell.angle_gamma   90.00
#
_symmetry.space_group_name_H-M   'P 1'
#
loop_
_entity.id
_entity.type
_entity.pdbx_description
1 polymer ?
#
loop_
_entity_poly.entity_id
_entity_poly.type
_entity_poly.pdbx_seq_one_letter_code
_entity_poly.pdbx_strand_id
1 'polypeptide(L)' 'MVNMMVHFEKYPDHRAEHAYFGELNTQEWLQMHYKHIQHHFTQFGLT' A
#
# COMPACT_ATOMS: atom_id res chain seq x y z
N MET A 1 6.27 4.23 3.77
CA MET A 1 6.57 3.44 2.55
C MET A 1 8.02 2.94 2.49
N VAL A 2 9.05 3.76 2.72
CA VAL A 2 10.46 3.30 2.62
C VAL A 2 10.77 2.10 3.53
N ASN A 3 10.32 2.12 4.79
CA ASN A 3 10.53 1.00 5.72
C ASN A 3 9.76 -0.28 5.31
N MET A 4 8.59 -0.11 4.71
CA MET A 4 7.77 -1.21 4.18
C MET A 4 8.48 -1.89 3.00
N MET A 5 9.05 -1.11 2.07
CA MET A 5 9.78 -1.67 0.90
C MET A 5 11.00 -2.48 1.31
N VAL A 6 11.82 -1.95 2.24
CA VAL A 6 13.01 -2.66 2.75
C VAL A 6 12.61 -3.98 3.43
N HIS A 7 11.49 -3.99 4.16
CA HIS A 7 10.99 -5.22 4.78
C HIS A 7 10.57 -6.25 3.73
N PHE A 8 9.81 -5.84 2.73
CA PHE A 8 9.31 -6.75 1.69
C PHE A 8 10.37 -7.22 0.70
N GLU A 9 11.40 -6.42 0.43
CA GLU A 9 12.57 -6.86 -0.33
C GLU A 9 13.31 -8.00 0.39
N LYS A 10 13.41 -7.91 1.72
CA LYS A 10 14.03 -8.95 2.55
C LYS A 10 13.14 -10.20 2.69
N TYR A 11 11.82 -10.04 2.64
CA TYR A 11 10.85 -11.12 2.81
C TYR A 11 9.80 -11.07 1.68
N PRO A 12 10.12 -11.59 0.48
CA PRO A 12 9.29 -11.43 -0.71
C PRO A 12 7.90 -12.10 -0.60
N ASP A 13 7.78 -13.15 0.22
CA ASP A 13 6.52 -13.85 0.48
C ASP A 13 5.75 -13.30 1.68
N HIS A 14 6.26 -12.25 2.34
CA HIS A 14 5.58 -11.65 3.49
C HIS A 14 4.23 -11.07 3.05
N ARG A 15 3.21 -11.36 3.86
CA ARG A 15 1.87 -10.78 3.77
C ARG A 15 1.57 -10.09 5.10
N ALA A 16 0.85 -8.99 5.01
CA ALA A 16 0.44 -8.23 6.18
C ALA A 16 -1.04 -7.85 6.07
N GLU A 17 -1.75 -7.98 7.18
CA GLU A 17 -3.16 -7.65 7.30
C GLU A 17 -3.42 -6.14 7.14
N HIS A 18 -4.32 -5.78 6.24
CA HIS A 18 -4.92 -4.46 6.14
C HIS A 18 -6.33 -4.48 6.73
N ALA A 19 -6.66 -3.52 7.59
CA ALA A 19 -7.91 -3.45 8.34
C ALA A 19 -9.20 -3.61 7.53
N TYR A 20 -9.19 -3.23 6.24
CA TYR A 20 -10.35 -3.34 5.35
C TYR A 20 -10.20 -4.33 4.20
N PHE A 21 -8.96 -4.73 3.88
CA PHE A 21 -8.67 -5.55 2.68
C PHE A 21 -8.14 -6.95 3.03
N GLY A 22 -7.96 -7.24 4.33
CA GLY A 22 -7.41 -8.50 4.80
C GLY A 22 -5.92 -8.64 4.45
N GLU A 23 -5.47 -9.88 4.31
CA GLU A 23 -4.07 -10.22 4.03
C GLU A 23 -3.62 -9.80 2.63
N LEU A 24 -2.73 -8.81 2.57
CA LEU A 24 -2.19 -8.30 1.31
C LEU A 24 -0.70 -8.63 1.18
N ASN A 25 -0.28 -8.97 -0.04
CA ASN A 25 1.14 -9.02 -0.41
C ASN A 25 1.68 -7.59 -0.70
N THR A 26 3.00 -7.50 -0.91
CA THR A 26 3.70 -6.24 -1.22
C THR A 26 3.07 -5.44 -2.35
N GLN A 27 2.74 -6.09 -3.48
CA GLN A 27 2.21 -5.44 -4.66
C GLN A 27 0.80 -4.89 -4.42
N GLU A 28 -0.03 -5.64 -3.70
CA GLU A 28 -1.38 -5.23 -3.33
C GLU A 28 -1.34 -4.03 -2.37
N TRP A 29 -0.44 -4.05 -1.37
CA TRP A 29 -0.20 -2.90 -0.50
C TRP A 29 0.24 -1.66 -1.28
N LEU A 30 1.14 -1.79 -2.27
CA LEU A 30 1.57 -0.68 -3.12
C LEU A 30 0.41 -0.10 -3.94
N GLN A 31 -0.40 -0.96 -4.56
CA GLN A 31 -1.57 -0.52 -5.33
C GLN A 31 -2.61 0.18 -4.45
N MET A 32 -2.84 -0.33 -3.23
CA MET A 32 -3.74 0.29 -2.27
C MET A 32 -3.26 1.70 -1.91
N HIS A 33 -1.98 1.88 -1.57
CA HIS A 33 -1.43 3.20 -1.26
C HIS A 33 -1.52 4.17 -2.45
N TYR A 34 -1.23 3.71 -3.67
CA TYR A 34 -1.39 4.52 -4.87
C TYR A 34 -2.84 5.01 -5.02
N LYS A 35 -3.82 4.10 -4.94
CA LYS A 35 -5.25 4.43 -5.03
C LYS A 35 -5.69 5.36 -3.90
N HIS A 36 -5.22 5.14 -2.68
CA HIS A 36 -5.58 5.94 -1.50
C HIS A 36 -5.07 7.38 -1.61
N ILE A 37 -3.83 7.58 -2.06
CA ILE A 37 -3.27 8.92 -2.27
C ILE A 37 -3.99 9.62 -3.43
N GLN A 38 -4.25 8.91 -4.53
CA GLN A 38 -5.01 9.47 -5.66
C GLN A 38 -6.42 9.90 -5.23
N HIS A 39 -7.11 9.08 -4.43
CA HIS A 39 -8.41 9.43 -3.86
C HIS A 39 -8.33 10.73 -3.05
N HIS A 40 -7.33 10.90 -2.21
CA HIS A 40 -7.15 12.14 -1.45
C HIS A 40 -6.83 13.35 -2.33
N PHE A 41 -6.05 13.18 -3.41
CA PHE A 41 -5.80 14.28 -4.33
C PHE A 41 -7.08 14.76 -5.00
N THR A 42 -7.92 13.83 -5.48
CA THR A 42 -9.23 14.17 -6.04
C THR A 42 -10.16 14.78 -4.99
N GLN A 43 -10.22 14.23 -3.77
CA GLN A 43 -11.05 14.73 -2.67
C GLN A 43 -10.72 16.19 -2.31
N PHE A 44 -9.46 16.58 -2.41
CA PHE A 44 -8.99 17.92 -2.06
C PHE A 44 -8.76 18.84 -3.27
N GLY A 45 -9.10 18.41 -4.50
CA GLY A 45 -8.98 19.23 -5.72
C GLY A 45 -7.54 19.51 -6.16
N LEU A 46 -6.61 18.60 -5.87
CA LEU A 46 -5.18 18.69 -6.25
C LEU A 46 -4.87 17.99 -7.58
N THR A 47 -5.90 17.51 -8.27
CA THR A 47 -5.88 16.83 -9.57
C THR A 47 -7.06 17.27 -10.40
#